data_AF-A0A935D8J3-F1
#
_entry.id   AF-A0A935D8J3-F1
#
_cell.length_a   1.000
_cell.length_b   1.000
_cell.length_c   1.000
_cell.angle_alpha   90.00
_cell.angle_beta   90.00
_cell.angle_gamma   90.00
#
_symmetry.space_group_name_H-M   'P 1'
#
loop_
_entity.id
_entity.type
_entity.pdbx_description
1 polymer ?
#
loop_
_entity_poly.entity_id
_entity_poly.type
_entity_poly.pdbx_seq_one_letter_code
_entity_poly.pdbx_strand_id
1 'polypeptide(L)'
;MKPIGTYSARRVFWFDYDKFQLDQLPTKNWLCLATSDIEPNKDRFEEFIRHSIDHGILEFKGHGQFGERLHDIFDEIMVDIEISRKVDFIDIGTTCHNGETLADAFWQCFFATALPVTADMDNISIVCTDIEGTDRSNEMELILGRFEKGWIPED
;
A
#
# COMPACT_ATOMS: atom_id res chain seq x y z
N MET A 1 8.18 -11.30 -3.31
CA MET A 1 6.79 -11.15 -2.83
C MET A 1 6.06 -12.47 -2.98
N LYS A 2 5.10 -12.77 -2.11
CA LYS A 2 4.22 -13.94 -2.21
C LYS A 2 2.92 -13.55 -2.95
N PRO A 3 2.52 -14.25 -4.03
CA PRO A 3 1.23 -13.97 -4.68
C PRO A 3 0.08 -14.39 -3.76
N ILE A 4 -0.95 -13.55 -3.65
CA ILE A 4 -2.18 -13.80 -2.89
C ILE A 4 -3.32 -14.22 -3.80
N GLY A 5 -3.51 -13.51 -4.92
CA GLY A 5 -4.60 -13.78 -5.83
C GLY A 5 -4.81 -12.67 -6.85
N THR A 6 -5.96 -12.68 -7.50
CA THR A 6 -6.35 -11.65 -8.47
C THR A 6 -7.84 -11.39 -8.36
N TYR A 7 -8.23 -10.11 -8.33
CA TYR A 7 -9.63 -9.69 -8.30
C TYR A 7 -9.82 -8.40 -9.10
N SER A 8 -10.86 -8.34 -9.93
CA SER A 8 -11.12 -7.22 -10.87
C SER A 8 -9.87 -6.76 -11.64
N ALA A 9 -9.17 -7.71 -12.27
CA ALA A 9 -7.90 -7.52 -13.00
C ALA A 9 -6.70 -7.01 -12.17
N ARG A 10 -6.85 -6.78 -10.87
CA ARG A 10 -5.75 -6.38 -9.98
C ARG A 10 -5.10 -7.60 -9.34
N ARG A 11 -3.78 -7.70 -9.46
CA ARG A 11 -2.99 -8.77 -8.83
C ARG A 11 -2.63 -8.36 -7.41
N VAL A 12 -2.81 -9.26 -6.46
CA VAL A 12 -2.53 -9.00 -5.04
C VAL A 12 -1.28 -9.75 -4.64
N PHE A 13 -0.36 -9.04 -3.97
CA PHE A 13 0.89 -9.58 -3.48
C PHE A 13 1.08 -9.25 -2.00
N TRP A 14 1.72 -10.17 -1.29
CA TRP A 14 2.25 -9.93 0.04
C TRP A 14 3.75 -9.63 -0.03
N PHE A 15 4.13 -8.48 0.49
CA PHE A 15 5.52 -8.09 0.71
C PHE A 15 5.90 -8.43 2.15
N ASP A 16 6.97 -9.22 2.31
CA ASP A 16 7.50 -9.59 3.61
C ASP A 16 8.42 -8.47 4.10
N TYR A 17 7.87 -7.58 4.91
CA TYR A 17 8.59 -6.40 5.39
C TYR A 17 9.85 -6.80 6.17
N ASP A 18 9.82 -7.90 6.94
CA ASP A 18 10.95 -8.34 7.77
C ASP A 18 12.17 -8.74 6.91
N LYS A 19 11.93 -9.36 5.74
CA LYS A 19 13.00 -9.66 4.78
C LYS A 19 13.51 -8.43 4.03
N PHE A 20 12.67 -7.42 3.85
CA PHE A 20 13.01 -6.11 3.28
C PHE A 20 13.73 -6.14 1.91
N GLN A 21 13.27 -7.01 1.02
CA GLN A 21 13.85 -7.19 -0.31
C GLN A 21 13.13 -6.29 -1.33
N LEU A 22 13.46 -4.99 -1.32
CA LEU A 22 12.75 -3.96 -2.10
C LEU A 22 12.75 -4.23 -3.62
N ASP A 23 13.77 -4.92 -4.14
CA ASP A 23 13.87 -5.35 -5.53
C ASP A 23 12.72 -6.27 -5.99
N GLN A 24 11.96 -6.81 -5.04
CA GLN A 24 10.77 -7.61 -5.32
C GLN A 24 9.51 -6.79 -5.57
N LEU A 25 9.49 -5.49 -5.26
CA LEU A 25 8.33 -4.62 -5.45
C LEU A 25 8.05 -4.40 -6.95
N PRO A 26 6.79 -4.10 -7.33
CA PRO A 26 6.47 -3.80 -8.72
C PRO A 26 7.21 -2.52 -9.18
N THR A 27 7.58 -2.47 -10.47
CA THR A 27 8.33 -1.34 -11.02
C THR A 27 7.46 -0.22 -11.59
N LYS A 28 6.13 -0.38 -11.57
CA LYS A 28 5.12 0.60 -12.00
C LYS A 28 3.70 0.13 -11.68
N ASN A 29 2.75 1.07 -11.69
CA ASN A 29 1.30 0.82 -11.62
C ASN A 29 0.90 -0.06 -10.43
N TRP A 30 1.24 0.36 -9.22
CA TRP A 30 0.90 -0.40 -8.04
C TRP A 30 0.49 0.47 -6.86
N LEU A 31 -0.28 -0.12 -5.96
CA LEU A 31 -0.73 0.50 -4.72
C LEU A 31 -0.12 -0.26 -3.55
N CYS A 32 0.08 0.43 -2.44
CA CYS A 32 0.49 -0.18 -1.19
C CYS A 32 -0.61 -0.05 -0.13
N LEU A 33 -0.93 -1.15 0.55
CA LEU A 33 -1.60 -1.15 1.84
C LEU A 33 -0.61 -1.63 2.89
N ALA A 34 -0.18 -0.72 3.77
CA ALA A 34 0.71 -1.04 4.87
C ALA A 34 -0.07 -1.00 6.19
N THR A 35 -0.09 -2.11 6.93
CA THR A 35 -0.65 -2.17 8.28
C THR A 35 0.46 -2.07 9.32
N SER A 36 0.20 -1.38 10.44
CA SER A 36 1.11 -1.35 11.59
C SER A 36 0.36 -1.06 12.89
N ASP A 37 0.55 -1.90 13.90
CA ASP A 37 0.14 -1.64 15.28
C ASP A 37 1.35 -1.28 16.18
N ILE A 38 2.52 -1.04 15.57
CA ILE A 38 3.70 -0.45 16.21
C ILE A 38 4.15 0.85 15.52
N GLU A 39 4.93 1.66 16.23
CA GLU A 39 5.63 2.80 15.61
C GLU A 39 6.62 2.28 14.55
N PRO A 40 6.56 2.77 13.30
CA PRO A 40 7.46 2.33 12.25
C PRO A 40 8.91 2.77 12.54
N ASN A 41 9.88 1.93 12.17
CA ASN A 41 11.27 2.37 12.10
C ASN A 41 11.41 3.40 10.96
N LYS A 42 11.66 4.67 11.32
CA LYS A 42 11.67 5.78 10.34
C LYS A 42 12.67 5.56 9.20
N ASP A 43 13.90 5.16 9.49
CA ASP A 43 14.95 4.98 8.46
C ASP A 43 14.57 3.88 7.45
N ARG A 44 14.12 2.72 7.96
CA ARG A 44 13.69 1.60 7.12
C ARG A 44 12.46 1.96 6.30
N PHE A 45 11.49 2.63 6.92
CA PHE A 45 10.28 3.04 6.21
C PHE A 45 10.57 4.13 5.17
N GLU A 46 11.51 5.03 5.44
CA GLU A 46 12.00 6.01 4.46
C GLU A 46 12.62 5.34 3.23
N GLU A 47 13.45 4.32 3.43
CA GLU A 47 14.02 3.55 2.31
C GLU A 47 12.91 2.91 1.45
N PHE A 48 11.89 2.34 2.10
CA PHE A 48 10.72 1.79 1.42
C PHE A 48 9.98 2.85 0.61
N ILE A 49 9.71 4.03 1.17
CA ILE A 49 8.97 5.11 0.51
C ILE A 49 9.74 5.65 -0.70
N ARG A 50 11.02 5.97 -0.52
CA ARG A 50 11.88 6.47 -1.61
C ARG A 50 11.94 5.48 -2.76
N HIS A 51 12.13 4.20 -2.43
CA HIS A 51 12.10 3.14 -3.43
C HIS A 51 10.75 3.07 -4.14
N SER A 52 9.64 3.15 -3.38
CA SER A 52 8.29 3.06 -3.94
C SER A 52 7.98 4.17 -4.92
N ILE A 53 8.37 5.41 -4.59
CA ILE A 53 8.22 6.59 -5.45
C ILE A 53 9.06 6.42 -6.73
N ASP A 54 10.31 5.95 -6.62
CA ASP A 54 11.18 5.71 -7.77
C ASP A 54 10.67 4.58 -8.69
N HIS A 55 9.82 3.70 -8.17
CA HIS A 55 9.26 2.54 -8.87
C HIS A 55 7.76 2.66 -9.13
N GLY A 56 7.25 3.90 -9.20
CA GLY A 56 5.92 4.20 -9.75
C GLY A 56 4.76 3.63 -8.94
N ILE A 57 4.85 3.69 -7.61
CA ILE A 57 3.67 3.58 -6.75
C ILE A 57 2.66 4.67 -7.14
N LEU A 58 1.38 4.32 -7.16
CA LEU A 58 0.28 5.22 -7.52
C LEU A 58 -0.47 5.74 -6.29
N GLU A 59 -0.56 4.92 -5.25
CA GLU A 59 -1.28 5.23 -4.03
C GLU A 59 -0.70 4.45 -2.84
N PHE A 60 -0.63 5.10 -1.69
CA PHE A 60 -0.25 4.51 -0.42
C PHE A 60 -1.39 4.64 0.59
N LYS A 61 -1.73 3.54 1.26
CA LYS A 61 -2.73 3.50 2.33
C LYS A 61 -2.08 2.96 3.61
N GLY A 62 -2.09 3.77 4.67
CA GLY A 62 -1.71 3.33 6.02
C GLY A 62 -2.91 2.73 6.76
N HIS A 63 -2.71 1.64 7.50
CA HIS A 63 -3.74 0.97 8.29
C HIS A 63 -3.21 0.56 9.66
N GLY A 64 -4.09 0.36 10.63
CA GLY A 64 -3.78 -0.08 11.99
C GLY A 64 -3.61 1.09 12.95
N GLN A 65 -3.19 0.80 14.18
CA GLN A 65 -3.04 1.82 15.23
C GLN A 65 -2.11 2.97 14.80
N PHE A 66 -1.13 2.69 13.94
CA PHE A 66 -0.17 3.67 13.41
C PHE A 66 -0.42 4.03 11.94
N GLY A 67 -1.62 3.77 11.39
CA GLY A 67 -1.95 4.06 9.98
C GLY A 67 -1.73 5.52 9.58
N GLU A 68 -2.23 6.47 10.39
CA GLU A 68 -2.02 7.91 10.21
C GLU A 68 -0.53 8.28 10.35
N ARG A 69 0.19 7.63 11.26
CA ARG A 69 1.63 7.86 11.39
C ARG A 69 2.41 7.43 10.15
N LEU A 70 2.03 6.29 9.54
CA LEU A 70 2.61 5.84 8.27
C LEU A 70 2.31 6.84 7.15
N HIS A 71 1.07 7.31 7.08
CA HIS A 71 0.65 8.34 6.13
C HIS A 71 1.48 9.62 6.26
N ASP A 72 1.59 10.18 7.47
CA ASP A 72 2.32 11.42 7.71
C ASP A 72 3.79 11.32 7.33
N ILE A 73 4.43 10.19 7.63
CA ILE A 73 5.83 9.94 7.24
C ILE A 73 5.95 9.85 5.72
N PHE A 74 4.99 9.21 5.04
CA PHE A 74 4.96 9.13 3.58
C PHE A 74 4.89 10.53 2.96
N ASP A 75 3.96 11.37 3.42
CA ASP A 75 3.79 12.74 2.94
C ASP A 75 5.03 13.61 3.21
N GLU A 76 5.63 13.51 4.41
CA GLU A 76 6.86 14.23 4.78
C GLU A 76 7.99 13.90 3.79
N ILE A 77 8.21 12.61 3.51
CA ILE A 77 9.28 12.17 2.61
C ILE A 77 8.98 12.53 1.15
N MET A 78 7.71 12.48 0.74
CA MET A 78 7.30 12.91 -0.60
C MET A 78 7.65 14.38 -0.83
N VAL A 79 7.31 15.26 0.12
CA VAL A 79 7.67 16.69 0.08
C VAL A 79 9.19 16.90 0.08
N ASP A 80 9.93 16.14 0.89
CA ASP A 80 11.40 16.20 0.89
C ASP A 80 11.99 15.81 -0.49
N ILE A 81 11.39 14.83 -1.17
CA ILE A 81 11.78 14.44 -2.53
C ILE A 81 11.45 15.57 -3.52
N GLU A 82 10.27 16.18 -3.44
CA GLU A 82 9.87 17.31 -4.29
C GLU A 82 10.87 18.46 -4.20
N ILE A 83 11.19 18.87 -2.97
CA ILE A 83 12.14 19.95 -2.70
C ILE A 83 13.55 19.57 -3.19
N SER A 84 14.03 18.38 -2.85
CA SER A 84 15.40 17.97 -3.17
C SER A 84 15.63 17.74 -4.66
N ARG A 85 14.64 17.19 -5.37
CA ARG A 85 14.70 16.92 -6.82
C ARG A 85 14.22 18.08 -7.68
N LYS A 86 13.67 19.14 -7.07
CA LYS A 86 13.08 20.30 -7.76
C LYS A 86 11.99 19.88 -8.76
N VAL A 87 11.14 18.95 -8.33
CA VAL A 87 9.94 18.59 -9.09
C VAL A 87 8.75 19.33 -8.48
N ASP A 88 7.84 19.79 -9.33
CA ASP A 88 6.74 20.66 -8.88
C ASP A 88 5.73 19.90 -8.02
N PHE A 89 5.47 18.63 -8.37
CA PHE A 89 4.50 17.79 -7.68
C PHE A 89 4.73 16.31 -8.00
N ILE A 90 4.63 15.45 -6.98
CA ILE A 90 4.56 14.00 -7.09
C ILE A 90 3.09 13.59 -6.98
N ASP A 91 2.54 13.04 -8.07
CA ASP A 91 1.13 12.67 -8.17
C ASP A 91 0.87 11.25 -7.60
N ILE A 92 0.95 11.14 -6.27
CA ILE A 92 0.68 9.91 -5.52
C ILE A 92 -0.41 10.20 -4.48
N GLY A 93 -1.47 9.39 -4.47
CA GLY A 93 -2.49 9.48 -3.44
C GLY A 93 -2.03 8.87 -2.11
N THR A 94 -2.28 9.54 -1.00
CA THR A 94 -2.03 9.00 0.35
C THR A 94 -3.32 9.06 1.17
N THR A 95 -3.58 8.03 1.98
CA THR A 95 -4.68 8.04 2.97
C THR A 95 -4.38 7.10 4.14
N CYS A 96 -5.18 7.17 5.21
CA CYS A 96 -5.02 6.35 6.40
C CYS A 96 -6.35 5.78 6.94
N HIS A 97 -6.25 4.63 7.61
CA HIS A 97 -7.36 3.83 8.14
C HIS A 97 -7.03 3.34 9.57
N ASN A 98 -7.24 4.18 10.58
CA ASN A 98 -6.89 3.85 11.98
C ASN A 98 -7.95 3.05 12.75
N GLY A 99 -9.22 3.17 12.36
CA GLY A 99 -10.37 2.58 13.09
C GLY A 99 -11.14 1.53 12.31
N GLU A 100 -10.72 1.26 11.08
CA GLU A 100 -11.35 0.29 10.19
C GLU A 100 -10.71 -1.09 10.38
N THR A 101 -11.40 -2.15 9.96
CA THR A 101 -10.76 -3.47 9.91
C THR A 101 -9.81 -3.56 8.73
N LEU A 102 -8.84 -4.48 8.79
CA LEU A 102 -7.96 -4.75 7.65
C LEU A 102 -8.75 -5.14 6.39
N ALA A 103 -9.91 -5.79 6.56
CA ALA A 103 -10.77 -6.15 5.45
C ALA A 103 -11.41 -4.94 4.75
N ASP A 104 -11.82 -3.93 5.53
CA ASP A 104 -12.41 -2.69 5.02
C ASP A 104 -11.34 -1.86 4.30
N ALA A 105 -10.17 -1.65 4.93
CA ALA A 105 -9.05 -0.94 4.30
C ALA A 105 -8.56 -1.65 3.02
N PHE A 106 -8.53 -3.00 3.02
CA PHE A 106 -8.20 -3.77 1.82
C PHE A 106 -9.26 -3.65 0.73
N TRP A 107 -10.55 -3.56 1.08
CA TRP A 107 -11.60 -3.29 0.11
C TRP A 107 -11.41 -1.94 -0.59
N GLN A 108 -11.00 -0.91 0.16
CA GLN A 108 -10.72 0.41 -0.41
C GLN A 108 -9.62 0.39 -1.47
N CYS A 109 -8.67 -0.55 -1.40
CA CYS A 109 -7.62 -0.73 -2.42
C CYS A 109 -8.15 -1.15 -3.81
N PHE A 110 -9.42 -1.57 -3.91
CA PHE A 110 -10.06 -1.93 -5.18
C PHE A 110 -11.09 -0.90 -5.62
N PHE A 111 -11.84 -0.35 -4.67
CA PHE A 111 -13.08 0.37 -4.95
C PHE A 111 -13.04 1.84 -4.55
N ALA A 112 -12.07 2.27 -3.76
CA ALA A 112 -11.90 3.64 -3.28
C ALA A 112 -10.44 4.10 -3.42
N THR A 113 -9.98 4.14 -4.69
CA THR A 113 -8.61 4.51 -5.05
C THR A 113 -8.55 5.87 -5.72
N ALA A 114 -7.65 6.73 -5.27
CA ALA A 114 -7.37 8.02 -5.88
C ALA A 114 -6.17 7.89 -6.84
N LEU A 115 -6.40 7.30 -8.01
CA LEU A 115 -5.33 7.02 -8.98
C LEU A 115 -5.08 8.21 -9.92
N PRO A 116 -3.81 8.48 -10.27
CA PRO A 116 -3.48 9.52 -11.23
C PRO A 116 -4.02 9.17 -12.62
N VAL A 117 -4.27 10.20 -13.46
CA VAL A 117 -4.82 10.03 -14.82
C VAL A 117 -3.91 9.16 -15.71
N THR A 118 -2.63 9.05 -15.35
CA THR A 118 -1.62 8.25 -16.05
C THR A 118 -1.64 6.77 -15.68
N ALA A 119 -2.45 6.35 -14.70
CA ALA A 119 -2.51 4.96 -14.24
C ALA A 119 -3.04 4.01 -15.33
N ASP A 120 -2.33 2.90 -15.54
CA ASP A 120 -2.79 1.80 -16.39
C ASP A 120 -3.76 0.91 -15.60
N MET A 121 -5.06 1.23 -15.73
CA MET A 121 -6.14 0.59 -14.97
C MET A 121 -6.23 -0.93 -15.20
N ASP A 122 -5.74 -1.43 -16.33
CA ASP A 122 -5.80 -2.85 -16.69
C ASP A 122 -4.64 -3.67 -16.11
N ASN A 123 -3.62 -3.02 -15.52
CA ASN A 123 -2.40 -3.68 -15.03
C ASN A 123 -1.93 -3.15 -13.69
N ILE A 124 -2.86 -3.07 -12.74
CA ILE A 124 -2.60 -2.64 -11.37
C ILE A 124 -2.19 -3.82 -10.49
N SER A 125 -1.15 -3.60 -9.67
CA SER A 125 -0.78 -4.53 -8.60
C SER A 125 -1.08 -3.90 -7.24
N ILE A 126 -1.66 -4.66 -6.32
CA ILE A 126 -1.85 -4.24 -4.92
C ILE A 126 -0.82 -5.02 -4.10
N VAL A 127 0.03 -4.28 -3.40
CA VAL A 127 1.03 -4.82 -2.49
C VAL A 127 0.55 -4.57 -1.06
N CYS A 128 0.41 -5.65 -0.29
CA CYS A 128 0.05 -5.59 1.11
C CYS A 128 1.27 -5.96 1.96
N THR A 129 1.45 -5.28 3.08
CA THR A 129 2.57 -5.51 4.00
C THR A 129 2.16 -5.21 5.43
N ASP A 130 2.77 -5.91 6.39
CA ASP A 130 2.73 -5.55 7.81
C ASP A 130 4.11 -5.01 8.20
N ILE A 131 4.15 -3.78 8.73
CA ILE A 131 5.40 -3.10 9.13
C ILE A 131 6.08 -3.81 10.31
N GLU A 132 5.32 -4.57 11.11
CA GLU A 132 5.85 -5.44 12.17
C GLU A 132 6.57 -6.67 11.62
N GLY A 133 6.36 -7.01 10.35
CA GLY A 133 6.86 -8.24 9.73
C GLY A 133 5.97 -9.46 9.96
N THR A 134 4.78 -9.29 10.55
CA THR A 134 3.81 -10.38 10.73
C THR A 134 3.26 -10.84 9.38
N ASP A 135 3.43 -12.12 9.03
CA ASP A 135 2.87 -12.67 7.78
C ASP A 135 1.34 -12.81 7.87
N ARG A 136 0.62 -11.87 7.26
CA ARG A 136 -0.85 -11.88 7.14
C ARG A 136 -1.34 -12.38 5.78
N SER A 137 -0.48 -12.98 4.96
CA SER A 137 -0.85 -13.41 3.59
C SER A 137 -2.08 -14.33 3.55
N ASN A 138 -2.23 -15.24 4.51
CA ASN A 138 -3.40 -16.11 4.60
C ASN A 138 -4.68 -15.34 4.99
N GLU A 139 -4.56 -14.34 5.86
CA GLU A 139 -5.68 -13.44 6.20
C GLU A 139 -6.13 -12.65 4.96
N MET A 140 -5.17 -12.14 4.18
CA MET A 140 -5.45 -11.44 2.91
C MET A 140 -6.14 -12.34 1.88
N GLU A 141 -5.72 -13.60 1.75
CA GLU A 141 -6.34 -14.58 0.86
C GLU A 141 -7.80 -14.87 1.27
N LEU A 142 -8.06 -15.02 2.57
CA LEU A 142 -9.40 -15.21 3.10
C LEU A 142 -10.30 -13.99 2.86
N ILE A 143 -9.76 -12.77 3.03
CA ILE A 143 -10.51 -11.53 2.74
C ILE A 143 -10.81 -11.43 1.25
N LEU A 144 -9.83 -11.71 0.38
CA LEU A 144 -10.03 -11.70 -1.07
C LEU A 144 -11.14 -12.68 -1.49
N GLY A 145 -11.20 -13.87 -0.87
CA GLY A 145 -12.28 -14.83 -1.08
C GLY A 145 -13.66 -14.36 -0.62
N ARG A 146 -13.76 -13.32 0.25
CA ARG A 146 -15.03 -12.64 0.56
C ARG A 146 -15.47 -11.75 -0.60
N PHE A 147 -14.53 -11.10 -1.29
CA PHE A 147 -14.85 -10.19 -2.41
C PHE A 147 -15.45 -10.97 -3.59
N GLU A 148 -14.93 -12.17 -3.86
CA GLU A 148 -15.48 -13.09 -4.86
C GLU A 148 -16.92 -13.54 -4.55
N LYS A 149 -17.30 -13.51 -3.27
CA LYS A 149 -18.65 -13.82 -2.79
C LYS A 149 -19.57 -12.59 -2.72
N GLY A 150 -19.11 -11.43 -3.17
CA GLY A 150 -19.87 -10.19 -3.18
C GLY A 150 -19.97 -9.51 -1.82
N TRP A 151 -19.03 -9.78 -0.90
CA TRP A 151 -18.97 -9.04 0.36
C TRP A 151 -18.64 -7.56 0.13
N ILE A 152 -19.29 -6.70 0.92
CA ILE A 152 -19.05 -5.26 1.01
C ILE A 152 -18.91 -4.90 2.51
N PRO A 153 -18.08 -3.90 2.87
CA PRO A 153 -18.03 -3.33 4.22
C PRO A 153 -19.41 -2.90 4.70
N GLU A 154 -19.67 -3.01 6.01
CA GLU A 154 -21.01 -2.80 6.58
C GLU A 154 -21.37 -1.33 6.85
N ASP A 155 -20.40 -0.43 6.96
CA ASP A 155 -20.48 1.04 6.83
C ASP A 155 -19.12 1.65 7.24
#